data_AF-A0A2H3HLJ1-F1
#
_entry.id   AF-A0A2H3HLJ1-F1
#
_cell.length_a   1.000
_cell.length_b   1.000
_cell.length_c   1.000
_cell.angle_alpha   90.00
_cell.angle_beta   90.00
_cell.angle_gamma   90.00
#
_symmetry.space_group_name_H-M   'P 1'
#
loop_
_entity.id
_entity.type
_entity.pdbx_description
1 polymer ?
#
loop_
_entity_poly.entity_id
_entity_poly.type
_entity_poly.pdbx_seq_one_letter_code
_entity_poly.pdbx_strand_id
1 'polypeptide(L)'
;MAFSKSIILAALLAYAEARFGQEQEPVAAVQALGDAGFGDPGVAATIAGSIPGALLAAASPCDKLTIADQMITELGTDQQVLDAAIGLVAAETNFNPSAVDRPFVCADPSLPATAALRGIVPLVDPAVDGAATENANSATSVTTPFDAAGLSQAEVMIAQGFSTFTAVGANGDQVQLGGQDGAAAGGAGQ
;
A
#
# COMPACT_ATOMS: atom_id res chain seq x y z
N MET A 1 -13.21 -34.28 19.06
CA MET A 1 -13.87 -33.02 18.65
C MET A 1 -13.11 -31.74 19.04
N ALA A 2 -12.09 -31.78 19.92
CA ALA A 2 -11.31 -30.57 20.28
C ALA A 2 -10.33 -30.12 19.18
N PHE A 3 -9.57 -31.05 18.59
CA PHE A 3 -8.54 -30.73 17.58
C PHE A 3 -9.08 -30.09 16.30
N SER A 4 -10.25 -30.51 15.81
CA SER A 4 -10.84 -29.93 14.60
C SER A 4 -11.31 -28.49 14.80
N LYS A 5 -11.82 -28.15 15.98
CA LYS A 5 -12.19 -26.77 16.34
C LYS A 5 -10.97 -25.87 16.51
N SER A 6 -9.88 -26.40 17.07
CA SER A 6 -8.62 -25.66 17.24
C SER A 6 -7.95 -25.35 15.90
N ILE A 7 -7.96 -26.28 14.94
CA ILE A 7 -7.40 -26.06 13.59
C ILE A 7 -8.24 -25.04 12.82
N ILE A 8 -9.57 -25.12 12.89
CA ILE A 8 -10.46 -24.14 12.24
C ILE A 8 -10.26 -22.75 12.86
N LEU A 9 -10.14 -22.65 14.19
CA LEU A 9 -9.90 -21.37 14.86
C LEU A 9 -8.52 -20.79 14.50
N ALA A 10 -7.47 -21.61 14.46
CA ALA A 10 -6.14 -21.16 14.03
C ALA A 10 -6.13 -20.72 12.55
N ALA A 11 -6.84 -21.44 11.68
CA ALA A 11 -6.99 -21.05 10.28
C ALA A 11 -7.79 -19.74 10.13
N LEU A 12 -8.82 -19.53 10.95
CA LEU A 12 -9.61 -18.29 10.96
C LEU A 12 -8.82 -17.11 11.53
N LEU A 13 -8.00 -17.31 12.57
CA LEU A 13 -7.11 -16.28 13.10
C LEU A 13 -6.00 -15.94 12.10
N ALA A 14 -5.34 -16.93 11.52
CA ALA A 14 -4.34 -16.70 10.47
C ALA A 14 -4.95 -15.99 9.26
N TYR A 15 -6.18 -16.34 8.87
CA TYR A 15 -6.92 -15.66 7.81
C TYR A 15 -7.31 -14.23 8.20
N ALA A 16 -7.72 -13.99 9.45
CA ALA A 16 -8.07 -12.66 9.94
C ALA A 16 -6.85 -11.74 10.07
N GLU A 17 -5.72 -12.24 10.58
CA GLU A 17 -4.45 -11.47 10.63
C GLU A 17 -3.91 -11.21 9.23
N ALA A 18 -4.00 -12.17 8.31
CA ALA A 18 -3.63 -11.96 6.91
C ALA A 18 -4.53 -10.94 6.18
N ARG A 19 -5.81 -10.81 6.56
CA ARG A 19 -6.79 -9.92 5.90
C ARG A 19 -6.94 -8.54 6.53
N PHE A 20 -6.81 -8.42 7.85
CA PHE A 20 -7.07 -7.18 8.60
C PHE A 20 -5.86 -6.71 9.42
N GLY A 21 -4.85 -7.56 9.64
CA GLY A 21 -3.65 -7.18 10.38
C GLY A 21 -2.78 -6.20 9.62
N GLN A 22 -2.67 -6.37 8.29
CA GLN A 22 -1.83 -5.53 7.43
C GLN A 22 -2.25 -4.06 7.38
N GLU A 23 -3.54 -3.75 7.55
CA GLU A 23 -4.02 -2.36 7.62
C GLU A 23 -3.79 -1.73 9.00
N GLN A 24 -3.72 -2.55 10.06
CA GLN A 24 -3.48 -2.08 11.43
C GLN A 24 -2.00 -1.87 11.72
N GLU A 25 -1.10 -2.57 11.01
CA GLU A 25 0.35 -2.42 11.17
C GLU A 25 0.81 -0.97 10.93
N PRO A 26 0.47 -0.30 9.79
CA PRO A 26 0.82 1.11 9.61
C PRO A 26 0.13 2.05 10.61
N VAL A 27 -1.11 1.75 11.01
CA VAL A 27 -1.82 2.53 12.04
C VAL A 27 -1.09 2.49 13.37
N ALA A 28 -0.73 1.29 13.83
CA ALA A 28 0.00 1.09 15.08
C ALA A 28 1.39 1.73 15.03
N ALA A 29 2.10 1.62 13.90
CA ALA A 29 3.39 2.27 13.69
C ALA A 29 3.28 3.80 13.86
N VAL A 30 2.29 4.44 13.25
CA VAL A 30 2.10 5.89 13.38
C VAL A 30 1.63 6.30 14.77
N GLN A 31 0.78 5.50 15.42
CA GLN A 31 0.40 5.75 16.83
C GLN A 31 1.62 5.72 17.74
N ALA A 32 2.52 4.75 17.56
CA ALA A 32 3.75 4.65 18.33
C ALA A 32 4.68 5.86 18.16
N LEU A 33 4.69 6.51 16.97
CA LEU A 33 5.40 7.77 16.77
C LEU A 33 4.83 8.90 17.63
N GLY A 34 3.50 8.99 17.72
CA GLY A 34 2.83 9.95 18.60
C GLY A 34 3.20 9.74 20.07
N ASP A 35 3.19 8.49 20.53
CA ASP A 35 3.59 8.12 21.89
C ASP A 35 5.07 8.40 22.18
N ALA A 36 5.92 8.31 21.16
CA ALA A 36 7.34 8.66 21.23
C ALA A 36 7.59 10.18 21.15
N GLY A 37 6.55 11.00 20.95
CA GLY A 37 6.63 12.46 20.96
C GLY A 37 6.99 13.10 19.62
N PHE A 38 6.81 12.40 18.50
CA PHE A 38 6.99 12.97 17.17
C PHE A 38 5.77 13.82 16.77
N GLY A 39 6.04 15.01 16.23
CA GLY A 39 5.01 15.96 15.76
C GLY A 39 4.29 16.71 16.89
N ASP A 40 3.36 17.59 16.50
CA ASP A 40 2.50 18.31 17.43
C ASP A 40 1.44 17.38 18.07
N PRO A 41 0.93 17.70 19.28
CA PRO A 41 -0.08 16.90 19.95
C PRO A 41 -1.31 16.61 19.06
N GLY A 42 -1.59 15.33 18.84
CA GLY A 42 -2.74 14.85 18.06
C GLY A 42 -2.51 14.69 16.56
N VAL A 43 -1.36 15.16 16.03
CA VAL A 43 -1.03 15.02 14.59
C VAL A 43 -0.86 13.56 14.22
N ALA A 44 0.02 12.82 14.92
CA ALA A 44 0.23 11.40 14.66
C ALA A 44 -1.07 10.59 14.79
N ALA A 45 -1.92 10.91 15.77
CA ALA A 45 -3.21 10.24 15.95
C ALA A 45 -4.18 10.52 14.78
N THR A 46 -4.15 11.74 14.24
CA THR A 46 -4.97 12.14 13.08
C THR A 46 -4.51 11.42 11.81
N ILE A 47 -3.20 11.37 11.58
CA ILE A 47 -2.60 10.62 10.47
C ILE A 47 -2.93 9.13 10.60
N ALA A 48 -2.73 8.53 11.78
CA ALA A 48 -3.06 7.13 12.01
C ALA A 48 -4.56 6.82 11.75
N GLY A 49 -5.45 7.76 12.08
CA GLY A 49 -6.88 7.64 11.83
C GLY A 49 -7.28 7.72 10.35
N SER A 50 -6.45 8.31 9.47
CA SER A 50 -6.74 8.40 8.04
C SER A 50 -6.27 7.17 7.25
N ILE A 51 -5.25 6.46 7.73
CA ILE A 51 -4.64 5.31 7.06
C ILE A 51 -5.66 4.24 6.65
N PRO A 52 -6.60 3.76 7.50
CA PRO A 52 -7.57 2.75 7.08
C PRO A 52 -8.38 3.21 5.88
N GLY A 53 -8.71 4.51 5.81
CA GLY A 53 -9.43 5.08 4.68
C GLY A 53 -8.66 5.05 3.36
N ALA A 54 -7.32 4.99 3.40
CA ALA A 54 -6.44 4.96 2.22
C ALA A 54 -5.97 3.56 1.82
N LEU A 55 -6.17 2.56 2.68
CA LEU A 55 -5.81 1.16 2.41
C LEU A 55 -7.00 0.32 1.91
N LEU A 56 -8.17 0.91 1.73
CA LEU A 56 -9.34 0.23 1.17
C LEU A 56 -9.38 0.34 -0.36
N ALA A 57 -9.91 -0.68 -1.03
CA ALA A 57 -10.05 -0.72 -2.49
C ALA A 57 -10.84 0.45 -3.11
N ALA A 58 -11.74 1.07 -2.36
CA ALA A 58 -12.54 2.21 -2.83
C ALA A 58 -11.80 3.55 -2.70
N ALA A 59 -10.66 3.57 -2.03
CA ALA A 59 -9.82 4.74 -1.87
C ALA A 59 -8.94 4.96 -3.10
N SER A 60 -8.48 6.20 -3.29
CA SER A 60 -7.43 6.44 -4.28
C SER A 60 -6.13 5.80 -3.78
N PRO A 61 -5.45 4.95 -4.56
CA PRO A 61 -4.16 4.40 -4.15
C PRO A 61 -3.07 5.48 -4.02
N CYS A 62 -3.28 6.67 -4.59
CA CYS A 62 -2.39 7.82 -4.43
C CYS A 62 -2.51 8.49 -3.05
N ASP A 63 -3.64 8.32 -2.35
CA ASP A 63 -3.85 8.91 -1.02
C ASP A 63 -2.87 8.32 -0.01
N LYS A 64 -2.60 7.01 -0.11
CA LYS A 64 -1.61 6.32 0.73
C LYS A 64 -0.22 6.95 0.61
N LEU A 65 0.22 7.28 -0.60
CA LEU A 65 1.51 7.92 -0.86
C LEU A 65 1.55 9.35 -0.32
N THR A 66 0.44 10.07 -0.48
CA THR A 66 0.27 11.43 0.07
C THR A 66 0.32 11.43 1.60
N ILE A 67 -0.32 10.45 2.24
CA ILE A 67 -0.26 10.30 3.71
C ILE A 67 1.16 9.97 4.16
N ALA A 68 1.88 9.12 3.43
CA ALA A 68 3.28 8.84 3.73
C ALA A 68 4.16 10.10 3.63
N ASP A 69 3.94 10.96 2.63
CA ASP A 69 4.60 12.27 2.54
C ASP A 69 4.19 13.22 3.69
N GLN A 70 2.92 13.18 4.09
CA GLN A 70 2.42 13.94 5.24
C GLN A 70 3.12 13.53 6.53
N MET A 71 3.37 12.23 6.75
CA MET A 71 4.13 11.75 7.90
C MET A 71 5.51 12.40 7.98
N ILE A 72 6.24 12.46 6.86
CA ILE A 72 7.57 13.08 6.82
C ILE A 72 7.49 14.58 7.09
N THR A 73 6.47 15.23 6.54
CA THR A 73 6.28 16.68 6.66
C THR A 73 5.89 17.09 8.08
N GLU A 74 5.00 16.35 8.73
CA GLU A 74 4.38 16.75 10.00
C GLU A 74 5.00 16.07 11.23
N LEU A 75 5.58 14.88 11.09
CA LEU A 75 6.22 14.14 12.19
C LEU A 75 7.76 14.23 12.14
N GLY A 76 8.31 14.64 11.00
CA GLY A 76 9.74 14.88 10.81
C GLY A 76 10.46 13.81 9.99
N THR A 77 11.79 13.89 9.96
CA THR A 77 12.66 13.04 9.11
C THR A 77 13.51 12.07 9.92
N ASP A 78 13.13 11.81 11.18
CA ASP A 78 13.79 10.78 11.98
C ASP A 78 13.62 9.40 11.32
N GLN A 79 14.59 8.51 11.53
CA GLN A 79 14.56 7.18 10.94
C GLN A 79 13.28 6.41 11.32
N GLN A 80 12.76 6.58 12.54
CA GLN A 80 11.51 5.93 12.95
C GLN A 80 10.31 6.41 12.12
N VAL A 81 10.26 7.70 11.80
CA VAL A 81 9.19 8.28 10.97
C VAL A 81 9.33 7.78 9.53
N LEU A 82 10.56 7.75 9.01
CA LEU A 82 10.85 7.18 7.69
C LEU A 82 10.46 5.71 7.60
N ASP A 83 10.83 4.89 8.59
CA ASP A 83 10.51 3.45 8.62
C ASP A 83 8.99 3.22 8.64
N ALA A 84 8.25 4.00 9.42
CA ALA A 84 6.79 3.93 9.44
C ALA A 84 6.17 4.36 8.10
N ALA A 85 6.71 5.42 7.47
CA ALA A 85 6.23 5.88 6.17
C ALA A 85 6.53 4.86 5.06
N ILE A 86 7.72 4.24 5.08
CA ILE A 86 8.09 3.11 4.20
C ILE A 86 7.09 1.95 4.38
N GLY A 87 6.78 1.61 5.64
CA GLY A 87 5.79 0.60 5.97
C GLY A 87 4.42 0.90 5.37
N LEU A 88 3.96 2.15 5.42
CA LEU A 88 2.71 2.57 4.80
C LEU A 88 2.76 2.49 3.27
N VAL A 89 3.85 2.94 2.63
CA VAL A 89 4.00 2.87 1.16
C VAL A 89 3.98 1.42 0.67
N ALA A 90 4.66 0.52 1.40
CA ALA A 90 4.74 -0.91 1.10
C ALA A 90 3.48 -1.70 1.49
N ALA A 91 2.58 -1.13 2.31
CA ALA A 91 1.38 -1.81 2.75
C ALA A 91 0.47 -2.19 1.57
N GLU A 92 -0.12 -3.38 1.65
CA GLU A 92 -1.11 -3.88 0.71
C GLU A 92 -2.40 -3.06 0.81
N THR A 93 -3.00 -2.73 -0.32
CA THR A 93 -4.37 -2.22 -0.37
C THR A 93 -5.34 -3.38 -0.25
N ASN A 94 -6.18 -3.38 0.78
CA ASN A 94 -7.19 -4.38 1.02
C ASN A 94 -8.33 -4.27 0.01
N PHE A 95 -8.56 -5.33 -0.77
CA PHE A 95 -9.68 -5.44 -1.69
C PHE A 95 -10.43 -6.75 -1.52
N ASN A 96 -11.70 -6.76 -1.96
CA ASN A 96 -12.48 -7.98 -1.96
C ASN A 96 -12.23 -8.77 -3.26
N PRO A 97 -11.52 -9.92 -3.22
CA PRO A 97 -11.21 -10.69 -4.42
C PRO A 97 -12.45 -11.27 -5.12
N SER A 98 -13.63 -11.25 -4.49
CA SER A 98 -14.88 -11.64 -5.15
C SER A 98 -15.50 -10.54 -6.01
N ALA A 99 -14.98 -9.31 -5.93
CA ALA A 99 -15.49 -8.13 -6.65
C ALA A 99 -14.46 -7.53 -7.62
N VAL A 100 -13.17 -7.61 -7.25
CA VAL A 100 -12.03 -7.13 -8.03
C VAL A 100 -10.92 -8.17 -7.93
N ASP A 101 -10.27 -8.53 -9.03
CA ASP A 101 -9.27 -9.60 -9.10
C ASP A 101 -7.82 -9.11 -9.05
N ARG A 102 -7.64 -7.80 -8.92
CA ARG A 102 -6.34 -7.12 -8.97
C ARG A 102 -6.34 -5.86 -8.09
N PRO A 103 -5.17 -5.47 -7.55
CA PRO A 103 -5.05 -4.28 -6.72
C PRO A 103 -5.12 -2.99 -7.56
N PHE A 104 -5.37 -1.88 -6.88
CA PHE A 104 -5.25 -0.54 -7.46
C PHE A 104 -3.91 0.07 -7.07
N VAL A 105 -3.23 0.72 -8.01
CA VAL A 105 -1.89 1.29 -7.81
C VAL A 105 -1.83 2.72 -8.35
N CYS A 106 -1.16 3.61 -7.63
CA CYS A 106 -1.03 5.00 -8.03
C CYS A 106 -0.16 5.14 -9.30
N ALA A 107 -0.70 5.86 -10.28
CA ALA A 107 -0.07 6.16 -11.57
C ALA A 107 0.43 7.61 -11.67
N ASP A 108 0.43 8.37 -10.57
CA ASP A 108 0.98 9.73 -10.56
C ASP A 108 2.51 9.68 -10.37
N PRO A 109 3.32 10.13 -11.36
CA PRO A 109 4.77 10.11 -11.26
C PRO A 109 5.32 11.13 -10.25
N SER A 110 4.52 12.11 -9.82
CA SER A 110 4.91 13.07 -8.79
C SER A 110 4.85 12.50 -7.37
N LEU A 111 4.23 11.33 -7.18
CA LEU A 111 4.05 10.70 -5.88
C LEU A 111 4.87 9.38 -5.74
N PRO A 112 5.39 9.07 -4.54
CA PRO A 112 5.53 10.00 -3.41
C PRO A 112 6.51 11.13 -3.75
N ALA A 113 6.29 12.30 -3.16
CA ALA A 113 7.11 13.48 -3.34
C ALA A 113 8.44 13.37 -2.57
N THR A 114 8.44 12.66 -1.44
CA THR A 114 9.64 12.39 -0.64
C THR A 114 10.54 11.40 -1.36
N ALA A 115 11.76 11.84 -1.70
CA ALA A 115 12.73 11.04 -2.45
C ALA A 115 13.06 9.69 -1.79
N ALA A 116 13.12 9.63 -0.46
CA ALA A 116 13.40 8.40 0.30
C ALA A 116 12.27 7.35 0.20
N LEU A 117 11.06 7.75 -0.18
CA LEU A 117 9.90 6.87 -0.33
C LEU A 117 9.71 6.39 -1.78
N ARG A 118 10.44 6.96 -2.74
CA ARG A 118 10.31 6.61 -4.16
C ARG A 118 10.95 5.26 -4.43
N GLY A 119 10.37 4.52 -5.38
CA GLY A 119 10.88 3.19 -5.78
C GLY A 119 10.44 2.05 -4.87
N ILE A 120 9.62 2.33 -3.85
CA ILE A 120 9.00 1.33 -2.99
C ILE A 120 7.69 0.88 -3.63
N VAL A 121 7.52 -0.44 -3.73
CA VAL A 121 6.33 -1.06 -4.32
C VAL A 121 5.52 -1.79 -3.23
N PRO A 122 4.18 -1.81 -3.33
CA PRO A 122 3.33 -2.37 -2.30
C PRO A 122 3.30 -3.90 -2.37
N LEU A 123 2.98 -4.52 -1.24
CA LEU A 123 2.51 -5.89 -1.23
C LEU A 123 1.18 -6.01 -2.00
N VAL A 124 0.89 -7.21 -2.49
CA VAL A 124 -0.36 -7.58 -3.16
C VAL A 124 -0.88 -8.91 -2.64
N ASP A 125 -2.21 -9.08 -2.68
CA ASP A 125 -2.87 -10.31 -2.21
C ASP A 125 -2.23 -11.54 -2.91
N PRO A 126 -1.78 -12.57 -2.15
CA PRO A 126 -1.12 -13.75 -2.73
C PRO A 126 -1.93 -14.52 -3.78
N ALA A 127 -3.23 -14.28 -3.89
CA ALA A 127 -4.10 -14.85 -4.91
C ALA A 127 -4.04 -14.11 -6.26
N VAL A 128 -3.39 -12.94 -6.34
CA VAL A 128 -3.21 -12.20 -7.59
C VAL A 128 -2.15 -12.88 -8.45
N ASP A 129 -2.41 -12.98 -9.75
CA ASP A 129 -1.43 -13.51 -10.70
C ASP A 129 -0.14 -12.69 -10.65
N GLY A 130 1.00 -13.36 -10.46
CA GLY A 130 2.29 -12.69 -10.30
C GLY A 130 2.61 -12.15 -8.89
N ALA A 131 1.73 -12.35 -7.90
CA ALA A 131 1.92 -11.86 -6.53
C ALA A 131 3.23 -12.32 -5.88
N ALA A 132 3.71 -13.53 -6.17
CA ALA A 132 4.98 -14.01 -5.61
C ALA A 132 6.18 -13.14 -6.06
N THR A 133 6.18 -12.69 -7.32
CA THR A 133 7.20 -11.78 -7.84
C THR A 133 7.07 -10.41 -7.18
N GLU A 134 5.86 -9.89 -7.11
CA GLU A 134 5.64 -8.54 -6.56
C GLU A 134 5.90 -8.46 -5.06
N ASN A 135 5.51 -9.46 -4.30
CA ASN A 135 5.79 -9.49 -2.86
C ASN A 135 7.31 -9.66 -2.57
N ALA A 136 8.07 -10.30 -3.47
CA ALA A 136 9.52 -10.31 -3.40
C ALA A 136 10.13 -8.94 -3.79
N ASN A 137 9.55 -8.26 -4.78
CA ASN A 137 9.93 -6.90 -5.16
C ASN A 137 9.67 -5.91 -4.01
N SER A 138 8.50 -5.99 -3.37
CA SER A 138 8.14 -5.15 -2.23
C SER A 138 9.14 -5.31 -1.08
N ALA A 139 9.43 -6.56 -0.68
CA ALA A 139 10.43 -6.86 0.35
C ALA A 139 11.84 -6.34 -0.01
N THR A 140 12.22 -6.40 -1.28
CA THR A 140 13.48 -5.82 -1.77
C THR A 140 13.44 -4.29 -1.66
N SER A 141 12.38 -3.68 -2.15
CA SER A 141 12.23 -2.22 -2.27
C SER A 141 12.20 -1.48 -0.93
N VAL A 142 11.69 -2.12 0.12
CA VAL A 142 11.71 -1.58 1.50
C VAL A 142 13.14 -1.40 2.02
N THR A 143 14.09 -2.21 1.55
CA THR A 143 15.50 -2.13 1.97
C THR A 143 16.38 -1.43 0.95
N THR A 144 16.07 -1.59 -0.33
CA THR A 144 16.81 -1.05 -1.48
C THR A 144 15.78 -0.59 -2.51
N PRO A 145 15.29 0.65 -2.41
CA PRO A 145 14.28 1.17 -3.33
C PRO A 145 14.75 1.09 -4.78
N PHE A 146 13.83 0.78 -5.69
CA PHE A 146 14.14 0.73 -7.11
C PHE A 146 14.36 2.13 -7.69
N ASP A 147 15.04 2.20 -8.85
CA ASP A 147 15.09 3.46 -9.59
C ASP A 147 13.68 3.84 -10.06
N ALA A 148 13.21 5.01 -9.65
CA ALA A 148 11.89 5.55 -9.93
C ALA A 148 11.96 6.96 -10.51
N ALA A 149 13.09 7.31 -11.13
CA ALA A 149 13.28 8.62 -11.76
C ALA A 149 12.23 8.85 -12.87
N GLY A 150 11.29 9.75 -12.61
CA GLY A 150 10.20 10.07 -13.52
C GLY A 150 9.10 9.01 -13.62
N LEU A 151 9.15 7.96 -12.80
CA LEU A 151 8.17 6.86 -12.80
C LEU A 151 7.19 6.99 -11.63
N SER A 152 5.93 6.67 -11.86
CA SER A 152 4.94 6.39 -10.82
C SER A 152 5.19 5.04 -10.15
N GLN A 153 4.58 4.80 -8.98
CA GLN A 153 4.65 3.49 -8.31
C GLN A 153 4.18 2.36 -9.24
N ALA A 154 3.12 2.58 -10.00
CA ALA A 154 2.63 1.65 -11.02
C ALA A 154 3.67 1.33 -12.11
N GLU A 155 4.37 2.35 -12.63
CA GLU A 155 5.42 2.15 -13.63
C GLU A 155 6.66 1.45 -13.06
N VAL A 156 6.98 1.67 -11.78
CA VAL A 156 8.04 0.91 -11.09
C VAL A 156 7.67 -0.57 -11.02
N MET A 157 6.43 -0.91 -10.65
CA MET A 157 5.95 -2.30 -10.63
C MET A 157 6.07 -2.97 -12.01
N ILE A 158 5.67 -2.27 -13.07
CA ILE A 158 5.84 -2.74 -14.46
C ILE A 158 7.31 -2.97 -14.78
N ALA A 159 8.19 -2.04 -14.41
CA ALA A 159 9.62 -2.16 -14.65
C ALA A 159 10.25 -3.34 -13.89
N GLN A 160 9.66 -3.76 -12.76
CA GLN A 160 10.06 -4.94 -12.00
C GLN A 160 9.31 -6.22 -12.39
N GLY A 161 8.56 -6.18 -13.50
CA GLY A 161 7.93 -7.36 -14.10
C GLY A 161 6.57 -7.75 -13.51
N PHE A 162 5.91 -6.85 -12.78
CA PHE A 162 4.53 -7.04 -12.33
C PHE A 162 3.57 -6.11 -13.07
N SER A 163 2.54 -6.69 -13.70
CA SER A 163 1.62 -5.99 -14.62
C SER A 163 0.14 -6.18 -14.27
N THR A 164 -0.18 -7.03 -13.29
CA THR A 164 -1.54 -7.43 -12.94
C THR A 164 -2.13 -6.51 -11.87
N PHE A 165 -2.44 -5.28 -12.26
CA PHE A 165 -3.05 -4.26 -11.40
C PHE A 165 -3.92 -3.30 -12.22
N THR A 166 -4.72 -2.48 -11.54
CA THR A 166 -5.42 -1.33 -12.12
C THR A 166 -4.68 -0.05 -11.74
N ALA A 167 -4.32 0.78 -12.72
CA ALA A 167 -3.57 2.01 -12.46
C ALA A 167 -4.56 3.15 -12.28
N VAL A 168 -4.34 4.01 -11.29
CA VAL A 168 -5.23 5.13 -10.96
C VAL A 168 -4.43 6.42 -10.88
N GLY A 169 -4.84 7.43 -11.64
CA GLY A 169 -4.22 8.76 -11.59
C GLY A 169 -4.62 9.54 -10.33
N ALA A 170 -3.94 10.65 -10.06
CA ALA A 170 -4.23 11.49 -8.90
C ALA A 170 -5.64 12.09 -8.86
N ASN A 171 -6.33 12.16 -10.00
CA ASN A 171 -7.72 12.58 -10.08
C ASN A 171 -8.73 11.46 -9.79
N GLY A 172 -8.25 10.23 -9.50
CA GLY A 172 -9.08 9.06 -9.24
C GLY A 172 -9.50 8.28 -10.49
N ASP A 173 -9.14 8.75 -11.68
CA ASP A 173 -9.47 8.06 -12.93
C ASP A 173 -8.56 6.85 -13.14
N GLN A 174 -9.14 5.75 -13.63
CA GLN A 174 -8.36 4.62 -14.10
C GLN A 174 -7.61 4.99 -15.39
N VAL A 175 -6.32 4.66 -15.45
CA VAL A 175 -5.47 4.89 -16.61
C VAL A 175 -4.86 3.57 -17.08
N GLN A 176 -4.65 3.43 -18.39
CA GLN A 176 -3.92 2.29 -18.94
C GLN A 176 -2.47 2.69 -19.19
N LEU A 177 -1.54 1.97 -18.57
CA LEU A 177 -0.11 2.18 -18.74
C LEU A 177 0.47 1.21 -19.77
N GLY A 178 1.58 1.60 -20.40
CA GLY A 178 2.33 0.72 -21.29
C GLY A 178 2.99 -0.42 -20.50
N GLY A 179 2.76 -1.68 -20.90
CA GLY A 179 3.31 -2.85 -20.20
C GLY A 179 2.43 -3.37 -19.04
N GLN A 180 1.33 -2.69 -18.72
CA GLN A 180 0.30 -3.21 -17.84
C GLN A 180 -0.54 -4.26 -18.57
N ASP A 181 -0.97 -5.31 -17.87
CA ASP A 181 -1.96 -6.24 -18.40
C ASP A 181 -3.25 -5.47 -18.70
N GLY A 182 -4.03 -5.93 -19.67
CA GLY A 182 -5.34 -5.32 -19.91
C GLY A 182 -6.19 -5.44 -18.65
N ALA A 183 -6.26 -4.38 -17.85
CA ALA A 183 -7.32 -4.23 -16.87
C ALA A 183 -8.60 -4.18 -17.71
N ALA A 184 -9.54 -5.08 -17.46
CA ALA A 184 -10.84 -4.97 -18.09
C ALA A 184 -11.35 -3.58 -17.74
N ALA A 185 -11.40 -2.68 -18.74
CA ALA A 185 -12.01 -1.38 -18.62
C ALA A 185 -13.48 -1.63 -18.30
N GLY A 186 -13.79 -1.81 -17.01
CA GLY A 186 -15.14 -1.75 -16.48
C GLY A 186 -15.58 -0.34 -16.73
N GLY A 187 -16.24 -0.15 -17.89
CA GLY A 187 -16.60 1.16 -18.39
C GLY A 187 -17.26 1.96 -17.28
N ALA A 188 -16.80 3.20 -17.11
CA ALA A 188 -17.67 4.27 -16.68
C ALA A 188 -18.88 4.25 -17.63
N GLY A 189 -19.97 3.67 -17.16
CA GLY A 189 -21.08 3.22 -18.00
C GLY A 189 -22.32 2.97 -17.16
N GLN A 190 -22.92 4.08 -16.72
CA GLN A 190 -24.23 4.29 -16.08
C GLN A 190 -24.27 4.40 -14.55
#